data_AF-A0A161QIT1-F1
#
_entry.id   AF-A0A161QIT1-F1
#
_cell.length_a   1.000
_cell.length_b   1.000
_cell.length_c   1.000
_cell.angle_alpha   90.00
_cell.angle_beta   90.00
_cell.angle_gamma   90.00
#
_symmetry.space_group_name_H-M   'P 1'
#
loop_
_entity.id
_entity.type
_entity.pdbx_description
1 polymer ?
#
loop_
_entity_poly.entity_id
_entity_poly.type
_entity_poly.pdbx_seq_one_letter_code
_entity_poly.pdbx_strand_id
1 'polypeptide(L)'
;MKILGMSVFFVSFLISTIVCLMVAKWKENKWLGLGIGTFIQSLLLCSAAVIFAKVAPQTFLKPAEGLFASLGIFVFPFFIPIFLCLQFYILEYLRKNIWNT
;
A
#
# COMPACT_ATOMS: atom_id res chain seq x y z
N MET A 1 11.92 14.51 5.82
CA MET A 1 11.44 13.13 6.08
C MET A 1 9.94 12.93 5.93
N LYS A 2 9.06 13.85 6.38
CA LYS A 2 7.59 13.71 6.23
C LYS A 2 7.15 13.52 4.76
N ILE A 3 7.74 14.29 3.85
CA ILE A 3 7.48 14.19 2.39
C ILE A 3 7.96 12.85 1.82
N LEU A 4 9.10 12.34 2.29
CA LEU A 4 9.70 11.09 1.81
C LEU A 4 8.85 9.86 2.21
N GLY A 5 8.28 9.88 3.41
CA GLY A 5 7.33 8.84 3.84
C GLY A 5 6.06 8.83 3.00
N MET A 6 5.46 10.01 2.77
CA MET A 6 4.28 10.14 1.91
C MET A 6 4.53 9.69 0.46
N SER A 7 5.69 10.04 -0.13
CA SER A 7 6.03 9.58 -1.47
C SER A 7 6.16 8.05 -1.55
N VAL A 8 6.69 7.41 -0.50
CA VAL A 8 6.82 5.94 -0.47
C VAL A 8 5.45 5.26 -0.38
N PHE A 9 4.51 5.80 0.41
CA PHE A 9 3.13 5.30 0.43
C PHE A 9 2.48 5.40 -0.95
N PHE A 10 2.59 6.56 -1.60
CA PHE A 10 1.98 6.81 -2.90
C PHE A 10 2.58 5.92 -4.01
N VAL A 11 3.90 5.82 -4.09
CA VAL A 11 4.58 5.00 -5.10
C VAL A 11 4.28 3.52 -4.89
N SER A 12 4.32 3.04 -3.64
CA SER A 12 4.00 1.64 -3.34
C SER A 12 2.57 1.30 -3.75
N PHE A 13 1.63 2.19 -3.43
CA PHE A 13 0.23 2.07 -3.80
C PHE A 13 0.03 2.02 -5.32
N LEU A 14 0.68 2.90 -6.08
CA LEU A 14 0.59 2.90 -7.54
C LEU A 14 1.12 1.60 -8.15
N ILE A 15 2.31 1.17 -7.74
CA ILE A 15 2.95 -0.05 -8.27
C ILE A 15 2.05 -1.26 -8.00
N SER A 16 1.60 -1.42 -6.75
CA SER A 16 0.75 -2.54 -6.37
C SER A 16 -0.59 -2.53 -7.11
N THR A 17 -1.20 -1.35 -7.29
CA THR A 17 -2.47 -1.22 -8.01
C THR A 17 -2.32 -1.58 -9.47
N ILE A 18 -1.23 -1.16 -10.14
CA ILE A 18 -0.94 -1.55 -11.52
C ILE A 18 -0.82 -3.08 -11.62
N VAL A 19 -0.07 -3.73 -10.72
CA VAL A 19 0.06 -5.19 -10.75
C VAL A 19 -1.28 -5.88 -10.47
N CYS A 20 -2.05 -5.39 -9.51
CA CYS A 20 -3.40 -5.91 -9.21
C CYS A 20 -4.27 -5.90 -10.47
N LEU A 21 -4.28 -4.79 -11.22
CA LEU A 21 -5.06 -4.65 -12.45
C LEU A 21 -4.55 -5.54 -13.57
N MET A 22 -3.24 -5.62 -13.78
CA MET A 22 -2.64 -6.49 -14.80
C MET A 22 -3.00 -7.95 -14.56
N VAL A 23 -2.86 -8.42 -13.31
CA VAL A 23 -3.18 -9.81 -12.94
C VAL A 23 -4.67 -10.08 -13.05
N ALA A 24 -5.51 -9.18 -12.54
CA ALA A 24 -6.95 -9.36 -12.59
C ALA A 24 -7.49 -9.39 -14.03
N LYS A 25 -6.89 -8.58 -14.94
CA LYS A 25 -7.23 -8.60 -16.36
C LYS A 25 -6.72 -9.86 -17.05
N TRP A 26 -5.50 -10.31 -16.76
CA TRP A 26 -4.91 -11.47 -17.43
C TRP A 26 -5.52 -12.81 -17.01
N LYS A 27 -5.85 -12.96 -15.73
CA LYS A 27 -6.43 -14.20 -15.18
C LYS A 27 -7.96 -14.17 -15.10
N GLU A 28 -8.58 -13.05 -15.45
CA GLU A 28 -10.01 -12.73 -15.26
C GLU A 28 -10.52 -12.94 -13.82
N ASN A 29 -9.62 -13.12 -12.87
CA ASN A 29 -9.92 -13.44 -11.48
C ASN A 29 -9.56 -12.27 -10.57
N LYS A 30 -10.60 -11.59 -10.05
CA LYS A 30 -10.42 -10.43 -9.18
C LYS A 30 -9.70 -10.76 -7.88
N TRP A 31 -10.00 -11.90 -7.28
CA TRP A 31 -9.45 -12.30 -6.00
C TRP A 31 -7.96 -12.62 -6.11
N LEU A 32 -7.55 -13.21 -7.23
CA LEU A 32 -6.15 -13.47 -7.53
C LEU A 32 -5.39 -12.16 -7.76
N GLY A 33 -5.96 -11.22 -8.51
CA GLY A 33 -5.41 -9.87 -8.68
C GLY A 33 -5.23 -9.13 -7.36
N LEU A 34 -6.27 -9.10 -6.51
CA LEU A 34 -6.21 -8.48 -5.19
C LEU A 34 -5.19 -9.15 -4.28
N GLY A 35 -5.12 -10.48 -4.28
CA GLY A 35 -4.16 -11.23 -3.48
C GLY A 35 -2.72 -10.88 -3.86
N ILE A 36 -2.38 -10.90 -5.16
CA ILE A 36 -1.04 -10.56 -5.64
C ILE A 36 -0.72 -9.08 -5.41
N GLY A 37 -1.68 -8.18 -5.69
CA GLY A 37 -1.52 -6.75 -5.42
C GLY A 37 -1.20 -6.48 -3.96
N THR A 38 -2.01 -7.00 -3.05
CA THR A 38 -1.86 -6.81 -1.60
C THR A 38 -0.57 -7.44 -1.08
N PHE A 39 -0.16 -8.59 -1.64
CA PHE A 39 1.12 -9.20 -1.31
C PHE A 39 2.31 -8.29 -1.66
N ILE A 40 2.32 -7.74 -2.88
CA ILE A 40 3.36 -6.80 -3.32
C ILE A 40 3.32 -5.52 -2.48
N GLN A 41 2.13 -4.98 -2.20
CA GLN A 41 1.96 -3.81 -1.34
C GLN A 41 2.58 -4.05 0.05
N SER A 42 2.32 -5.22 0.61
CA SER A 42 2.83 -5.60 1.94
C SER A 42 4.35 -5.70 1.91
N LEU A 43 4.95 -6.30 0.88
CA LEU A 43 6.40 -6.36 0.72
C LEU A 43 7.04 -4.96 0.61
N LEU A 44 6.43 -4.05 -0.16
CA LEU A 44 6.91 -2.68 -0.32
C LEU A 44 6.82 -1.88 0.98
N LEU A 45 5.71 -1.99 1.71
CA LEU A 45 5.54 -1.27 2.97
C LEU A 45 6.40 -1.84 4.10
N CYS A 46 6.54 -3.16 4.18
CA CYS A 46 7.43 -3.81 5.16
C CYS A 46 8.91 -3.49 4.88
N SER A 47 9.34 -3.53 3.62
CA SER A 47 10.72 -3.13 3.27
C SER A 47 10.97 -1.65 3.56
N ALA A 48 10.01 -0.77 3.24
CA ALA A 48 10.08 0.64 3.63
C ALA A 48 10.21 0.80 5.15
N ALA A 49 9.38 0.11 5.93
CA ALA A 49 9.46 0.14 7.40
C ALA A 49 10.87 -0.20 7.91
N VAL A 50 11.47 -1.28 7.40
CA VAL A 50 12.84 -1.69 7.77
C VAL A 50 13.89 -0.63 7.39
N ILE A 51 13.79 -0.05 6.19
CA ILE A 51 14.71 1.01 5.73
C ILE A 51 14.59 2.24 6.64
N PHE A 52 13.37 2.68 6.92
CA PHE A 52 13.11 3.85 7.76
C PHE A 52 13.53 3.64 9.22
N ALA A 53 13.37 2.43 9.77
CA ALA A 53 13.91 2.08 11.09
C ALA A 53 15.43 2.27 11.17
N LYS A 54 16.16 1.88 10.12
CA LYS A 54 17.63 1.96 10.09
C LYS A 54 18.15 3.37 9.78
N VAL A 55 17.53 4.05 8.82
CA VAL A 55 18.01 5.36 8.32
C VAL A 55 17.63 6.49 9.29
N ALA A 56 16.53 6.35 10.03
CA ALA A 56 16.04 7.40 10.89
C ALA A 56 15.38 6.89 12.19
N PRO A 57 16.15 6.18 13.04
CA PRO A 57 15.64 5.62 14.29
C PRO A 57 15.07 6.70 15.23
N GLN A 58 15.64 7.91 15.20
CA GLN A 58 15.25 9.02 16.08
C GLN A 58 13.86 9.61 15.76
N THR A 59 13.33 9.38 14.56
CA THR A 59 12.01 9.88 14.15
C THR A 59 10.88 8.98 14.67
N PHE A 60 11.20 7.72 15.00
CA PHE A 60 10.23 6.74 15.48
C PHE A 60 10.34 6.45 16.98
N LEU A 61 11.41 6.92 17.64
CA LEU A 61 11.66 6.74 19.08
C LEU A 61 11.34 7.99 19.93
N LYS A 62 11.06 9.14 19.33
CA LYS A 62 10.67 10.35 20.06
C LYS A 62 9.19 10.32 20.43
N PRO A 63 8.78 10.89 21.59
CA PRO A 63 7.37 11.09 21.90
C PRO A 63 6.75 11.94 20.79
N ALA A 64 5.76 11.38 20.13
CA ALA A 64 5.29 11.85 18.85
C ALA A 64 3.90 12.47 19.02
N GLU A 65 3.77 13.75 18.68
CA GLU A 65 2.48 14.43 18.70
C GLU A 65 1.68 14.06 17.44
N GLY A 66 0.54 13.39 17.64
CA GLY A 66 -0.41 13.00 16.59
C GLY A 66 -0.62 11.48 16.44
N LEU A 67 -1.83 11.10 16.01
CA LEU A 67 -2.32 9.71 15.98
C LEU A 67 -1.48 8.77 15.10
N PHE A 68 -0.95 9.26 13.98
CA PHE A 68 -0.05 8.48 13.11
C PHE A 68 1.41 8.51 13.55
N ALA A 69 1.78 9.51 14.33
CA ALA A 69 3.13 9.65 14.84
C ALA A 69 3.36 8.70 16.02
N SER A 70 2.33 8.47 16.85
CA SER A 70 2.35 7.48 17.94
C SER A 70 2.43 6.02 17.45
N LEU A 71 1.97 5.75 16.23
CA LEU A 71 2.10 4.44 15.58
C LEU A 71 3.56 4.11 15.23
N GLY A 72 4.42 5.12 15.12
CA GLY A 72 5.83 4.92 14.79
C GLY A 72 6.00 4.10 13.50
N ILE A 73 6.80 3.03 13.58
CA ILE A 73 7.03 2.11 12.45
C ILE A 73 5.79 1.29 12.06
N PHE A 74 4.84 1.12 12.99
CA PHE A 74 3.58 0.40 12.71
C PHE A 74 2.66 1.17 11.76
N VAL A 75 2.98 2.43 11.45
CA VAL A 75 2.26 3.20 10.43
C VAL A 75 2.26 2.49 9.08
N PHE A 76 3.36 1.82 8.71
CA PHE A 76 3.46 1.10 7.44
C PHE A 76 2.49 -0.08 7.33
N PRO A 77 2.49 -1.07 8.25
CA PRO A 77 1.53 -2.17 8.19
C PRO A 77 0.08 -1.72 8.42
N PHE A 78 -0.16 -0.62 9.14
CA PHE A 78 -1.51 -0.09 9.35
C PHE A 78 -2.22 0.32 8.05
N PHE A 79 -1.49 0.81 7.04
CA PHE A 79 -2.08 1.21 5.76
C PHE A 79 -2.39 0.03 4.82
N ILE A 80 -1.89 -1.18 5.09
CA ILE A 80 -2.15 -2.37 4.28
C ILE A 80 -3.65 -2.63 4.09
N PRO A 81 -4.48 -2.75 5.16
CA PRO A 81 -5.92 -2.97 4.99
C PRO A 81 -6.63 -1.82 4.26
N ILE A 82 -6.18 -0.57 4.47
CA ILE A 82 -6.76 0.60 3.79
C ILE A 82 -6.52 0.51 2.27
N PHE A 83 -5.30 0.18 1.87
CA PHE A 83 -4.97 0.02 0.46
C PHE A 83 -5.63 -1.19 -0.19
N LEU A 84 -5.79 -2.30 0.54
CA LEU A 84 -6.58 -3.45 0.07
C LEU A 84 -8.01 -3.03 -0.26
N CYS A 85 -8.67 -2.29 0.64
CA CYS A 85 -10.03 -1.77 0.39
C CYS A 85 -10.06 -0.85 -0.84
N LEU A 86 -9.09 0.06 -0.97
CA LEU A 86 -9.02 0.97 -2.12
C LEU A 86 -8.84 0.20 -3.44
N GLN A 87 -7.96 -0.79 -3.46
CA GLN A 87 -7.73 -1.66 -4.63
C GLN A 87 -8.97 -2.46 -4.99
N PHE A 88 -9.72 -2.97 -4.01
CA PHE A 88 -11.00 -3.62 -4.23
C PHE A 88 -11.98 -2.69 -4.95
N TYR A 89 -12.14 -1.46 -4.46
CA TYR A 89 -13.03 -0.49 -5.09
C TYR A 89 -12.60 -0.10 -6.51
N ILE A 90 -11.31 0.15 -6.73
CA ILE A 90 -10.76 0.48 -8.06
C ILE A 90 -11.04 -0.67 -9.03
N LEU A 91 -10.78 -1.91 -8.60
CA LEU A 91 -10.96 -3.08 -9.44
C LEU A 91 -12.44 -3.32 -9.80
N GLU A 92 -13.34 -3.18 -8.82
CA GLU A 92 -14.77 -3.34 -9.05
C GLU A 92 -15.32 -2.22 -9.96
N TYR A 93 -14.84 -0.99 -9.80
CA TYR A 93 -15.17 0.14 -10.68
C TYR A 93 -14.73 -0.09 -12.12
N LEU A 94 -13.47 -0.51 -12.34
CA LEU A 94 -12.92 -0.77 -13.67
C LEU A 94 -13.60 -1.95 -14.34
N ARG A 95 -13.88 -3.02 -13.59
CA ARG A 95 -14.64 -4.17 -14.10
C ARG A 95 -16.03 -3.75 -14.60
N LYS A 96 -16.77 -3.00 -13.79
CA LYS A 96 -18.15 -2.61 -14.11
C LYS A 96 -18.26 -1.65 -15.30
N ASN A 97 -17.32 -0.72 -15.43
CA ASN A 97 -17.43 0.39 -16.39
C ASN A 97 -16.53 0.26 -17.63
N ILE A 98 -15.45 -0.52 -17.58
CA ILE A 98 -14.47 -0.61 -18.68
C ILE A 98 -14.41 -2.01 -19.28
N TRP A 99 -14.46 -3.06 -18.45
CA TRP A 99 -14.31 -4.44 -18.95
C TRP A 99 -15.63 -5.11 -19.34
N ASN A 100 -16.78 -4.58 -18.90
CA ASN A 100 -18.10 -5.06 -19.28
C ASN A 100 -18.72 -4.28 -20.46
N THR A 101 -17.91 -3.49 -21.17
CA THR A 101 -18.28 -2.74 -22.38
C THR A 101 -17.58 -3.38 -23.58
#